data_AF-A0A527Y4V5-F1
#
_entry.id   AF-A0A527Y4V5-F1
#
_cell.length_a   1.000
_cell.length_b   1.000
_cell.length_c   1.000
_cell.angle_alpha   90.00
_cell.angle_beta   90.00
_cell.angle_gamma   90.00
#
_symmetry.space_group_name_H-M   'P 1'
#
loop_
_entity.id
_entity.type
_entity.pdbx_description
1 polymer ?
#
loop_
_entity_poly.entity_id
_entity_poly.type
_entity_poly.pdbx_seq_one_letter_code
_entity_poly.pdbx_strand_id
1 'polypeptide(L)'
;LDVSLRGAVSIARRLQDPLAELVKIEPKSIGVGQYQHDVDQYRLGRSLEAVVEDAVNAVGVDLNTASAPLLARVSGLGPSLAEAIVAHRDAAGPFASRKDLLKVARLGPRAFEQSAGFLRIPNGAEPLDASSVHPEAYGVAKKIVAACGRDVRALMGDSAALKAIDPRVFVDERFGLPTVRDIIAELEKPGRDPRPGFKTATFAEGVD
;
A
#
# COMPACT_ATOMS: atom_id res chain seq x y z
N LEU A 1 11.59 28.53 -0.53
CA LEU A 1 10.29 28.94 0.06
C LEU A 1 10.50 29.35 1.51
N ASP A 2 9.85 30.42 1.95
CA ASP A 2 9.80 30.81 3.36
C ASP A 2 9.18 29.71 4.24
N VAL A 3 9.51 29.70 5.54
CA VAL A 3 9.00 28.71 6.52
C VAL A 3 7.47 28.76 6.60
N SER A 4 6.87 29.96 6.62
CA SER A 4 5.41 30.12 6.71
C SER A 4 4.69 29.50 5.50
N LEU A 5 5.25 29.68 4.30
CA LEU A 5 4.71 29.15 3.06
C LEU A 5 4.82 27.62 2.98
N ARG A 6 5.87 27.02 3.57
CA ARG A 6 6.00 25.56 3.66
C ARG A 6 4.87 24.95 4.50
N GLY A 7 4.44 25.63 5.57
CA GLY A 7 3.29 25.23 6.37
C GLY A 7 2.01 25.19 5.55
N ALA A 8 1.71 26.25 4.79
CA ALA A 8 0.53 26.33 3.93
C ALA A 8 0.50 25.22 2.86
N VAL A 9 1.64 24.92 2.23
CA VAL A 9 1.77 23.82 1.27
C VAL A 9 1.46 22.46 1.93
N SER A 10 1.93 22.23 3.16
CA SER A 10 1.64 20.99 3.89
C SER A 10 0.14 20.87 4.20
N ILE A 11 -0.52 21.94 4.63
CA ILE A 11 -1.97 21.93 4.90
C ILE A 11 -2.76 21.52 3.64
N ALA A 12 -2.46 22.14 2.50
CA ALA A 12 -3.13 21.82 1.24
C ALA A 12 -2.92 20.34 0.83
N ARG A 13 -1.71 19.81 1.00
CA ARG A 13 -1.39 18.41 0.66
C ARG A 13 -2.02 17.40 1.62
N ARG A 14 -2.13 17.73 2.92
CA ARG A 14 -2.83 16.88 3.90
C ARG A 14 -4.31 16.74 3.55
N LEU A 15 -4.93 17.77 2.98
CA LEU A 15 -6.32 17.67 2.52
C LEU A 15 -6.46 16.70 1.33
N GLN A 16 -5.47 16.67 0.44
CA GLN A 16 -5.46 15.79 -0.74
C GLN A 16 -5.21 14.32 -0.37
N ASP A 17 -4.14 14.07 0.39
CA ASP A 17 -3.83 12.76 0.94
C ASP A 17 -3.13 12.93 2.31
N PRO A 18 -3.87 12.75 3.42
CA PRO A 18 -3.30 12.87 4.76
C PRO A 18 -2.13 11.93 5.00
N LEU A 19 -2.23 10.68 4.54
CA LEU A 19 -1.23 9.65 4.79
C LEU A 19 0.08 10.02 4.10
N ALA A 20 0.02 10.36 2.81
CA ALA A 20 1.20 10.68 2.02
C ALA A 20 1.95 11.94 2.50
N GLU A 21 1.26 12.87 3.16
CA GLU A 21 1.87 14.09 3.70
C GLU A 21 2.32 13.94 5.16
N LEU A 22 1.56 13.26 6.02
CA LEU A 22 1.89 13.09 7.44
C LEU A 22 3.10 12.17 7.67
N VAL A 23 3.34 11.18 6.79
CA VAL A 23 4.53 10.30 6.87
C VAL A 23 5.85 11.04 6.72
N LYS A 24 5.85 12.28 6.22
CA LYS A 24 7.03 13.14 6.08
C LYS A 24 7.45 13.77 7.41
N ILE A 25 6.63 13.66 8.44
CA ILE A 25 6.84 14.22 9.77
C ILE A 25 7.22 13.08 10.71
N GLU A 26 8.10 13.34 11.66
CA GLU A 26 8.37 12.38 12.73
C GLU A 26 7.06 12.07 13.49
N PRO A 27 6.65 10.81 13.69
CA PRO A 27 5.32 10.49 14.21
C PRO A 27 4.98 11.17 15.55
N LYS A 28 5.93 11.23 16.49
CA LYS A 28 5.75 11.91 17.80
C LYS A 28 5.63 13.43 17.69
N SER A 29 6.02 14.02 16.55
CA SER A 29 5.99 15.46 16.29
C SER A 29 4.70 15.88 15.57
N ILE A 30 3.78 14.96 15.28
CA ILE A 30 2.47 15.26 14.66
C ILE A 30 1.56 16.02 15.65
N GLY A 31 1.72 15.82 16.96
CA GLY A 31 0.87 16.46 17.97
C GLY A 31 -0.43 15.69 18.20
N VAL A 32 -0.33 14.50 18.80
CA VAL A 32 -1.46 13.55 18.90
C VAL A 32 -2.22 13.61 20.24
N GLY A 33 -1.77 14.42 21.19
CA GLY A 33 -2.42 14.55 22.50
C GLY A 33 -1.88 15.68 23.36
N GLN A 34 -2.68 16.09 24.34
CA GLN A 34 -2.42 17.27 25.18
C GLN A 34 -1.11 17.17 26.00
N TYR A 35 -0.85 16.00 26.59
CA TYR A 35 0.29 15.76 27.48
C TYR A 35 1.35 14.83 26.82
N GLN A 36 1.45 14.85 25.49
CA GLN A 36 2.36 13.96 24.75
C GLN A 36 3.84 14.15 25.13
N HIS A 37 4.20 15.31 25.67
CA HIS A 37 5.56 15.62 26.10
C HIS A 37 5.87 15.12 27.51
N ASP A 38 4.85 14.78 28.29
CA ASP A 38 4.96 14.35 29.68
C ASP A 38 5.07 12.82 29.84
N VAL A 39 5.02 12.08 28.72
CA VAL A 39 5.17 10.62 28.69
C VAL A 39 6.57 10.19 28.28
N ASP A 40 6.88 8.90 28.45
CA ASP A 40 8.11 8.28 27.95
C ASP A 40 8.20 8.42 26.42
N GLN A 41 9.13 9.25 25.96
CA GLN A 41 9.28 9.61 24.55
C GLN A 41 9.77 8.45 23.68
N TYR A 42 10.50 7.50 24.25
CA TYR A 42 10.97 6.32 23.52
C TYR A 42 9.80 5.37 23.25
N ARG A 43 9.00 5.09 24.28
CA ARG A 43 7.79 4.26 24.15
C ARG A 43 6.75 4.90 23.23
N LEU A 44 6.55 6.21 23.35
CA LEU A 44 5.66 6.97 22.46
C LEU A 44 6.12 6.87 21.01
N GLY A 45 7.40 7.14 20.74
CA GLY A 45 7.98 7.05 19.40
C GLY A 45 7.76 5.69 18.76
N ARG A 46 8.13 4.61 19.46
CA ARG A 46 7.95 3.23 18.98
C ARG A 46 6.48 2.89 18.73
N SER A 47 5.57 3.32 19.61
CA SER A 47 4.13 3.06 19.44
C SER A 47 3.57 3.77 18.21
N LEU A 48 3.96 5.02 17.97
CA LEU A 48 3.49 5.79 16.84
C LEU A 48 4.10 5.32 15.51
N GLU A 49 5.36 4.85 15.54
CA GLU A 49 5.98 4.21 14.37
C GLU A 49 5.22 2.96 13.94
N ALA A 50 4.81 2.10 14.88
CA ALA A 50 4.00 0.92 14.58
C ALA A 50 2.65 1.29 13.94
N VAL A 51 1.96 2.31 14.47
CA VAL A 51 0.69 2.78 13.89
C VAL A 51 0.88 3.31 12.47
N VAL A 52 1.98 4.03 12.22
CA VAL A 52 2.30 4.53 10.87
C VAL A 52 2.60 3.39 9.91
N GLU A 53 3.37 2.39 10.34
CA GLU A 53 3.66 1.19 9.55
C GLU A 53 2.35 0.44 9.22
N ASP A 54 1.51 0.17 10.21
CA ASP A 54 0.22 -0.50 10.01
C ASP A 54 -0.67 0.26 9.01
N ALA A 55 -0.78 1.58 9.17
CA ALA A 55 -1.59 2.42 8.29
C ALA A 55 -1.08 2.43 6.84
N VAL A 56 0.24 2.55 6.64
CA VAL A 56 0.84 2.56 5.30
C VAL A 56 0.67 1.22 4.61
N ASN A 57 0.93 0.12 5.31
CA ASN A 57 0.83 -1.22 4.74
C ASN A 57 -0.63 -1.63 4.49
N ALA A 58 -1.58 -1.21 5.34
CA ALA A 58 -3.00 -1.45 5.11
C ALA A 58 -3.52 -0.74 3.86
N VAL A 59 -3.08 0.50 3.60
CA VAL A 59 -3.48 1.25 2.39
C VAL A 59 -2.76 0.73 1.14
N GLY A 60 -1.50 0.32 1.28
CA GLY A 60 -0.62 -0.04 0.17
C GLY A 60 -0.14 1.18 -0.61
N VAL A 61 0.99 1.04 -1.31
CA VAL A 61 1.73 2.17 -1.89
C VAL A 61 1.94 1.95 -3.38
N ASP A 62 1.66 2.95 -4.22
CA ASP A 62 2.03 2.90 -5.64
C ASP A 62 3.53 3.10 -5.80
N LEU A 63 4.21 2.07 -6.29
CA LEU A 63 5.66 2.01 -6.41
C LEU A 63 6.22 3.11 -7.33
N ASN A 64 5.46 3.50 -8.36
CA ASN A 64 5.94 4.44 -9.38
C ASN A 64 5.70 5.91 -8.99
N THR A 65 4.84 6.20 -8.04
CA THR A 65 4.50 7.58 -7.65
C THR A 65 4.87 7.93 -6.22
N ALA A 66 5.08 6.93 -5.36
CA ALA A 66 5.39 7.15 -3.97
C ALA A 66 6.72 7.90 -3.75
N SER A 67 6.71 8.70 -2.68
CA SER A 67 7.90 9.39 -2.19
C SER A 67 8.75 8.46 -1.31
N ALA A 68 10.04 8.76 -1.18
CA ALA A 68 10.94 7.98 -0.31
C ALA A 68 10.45 7.91 1.15
N PRO A 69 9.94 9.00 1.79
CA PRO A 69 9.38 8.90 3.14
C PRO A 69 8.20 7.94 3.26
N LEU A 70 7.35 7.82 2.23
CA LEU A 70 6.24 6.88 2.23
C LEU A 70 6.73 5.44 2.05
N LEU A 71 7.63 5.20 1.09
CA LEU A 71 8.24 3.89 0.86
C LEU A 71 9.01 3.39 2.09
N ALA A 72 9.64 4.29 2.84
CA ALA A 72 10.39 3.94 4.06
C ALA A 72 9.51 3.38 5.19
N ARG A 73 8.18 3.48 5.08
CA ARG A 73 7.20 2.94 6.04
C ARG A 73 6.55 1.63 5.57
N VAL A 74 6.91 1.14 4.39
CA VAL A 74 6.45 -0.16 3.89
C VAL A 74 7.23 -1.28 4.58
N SER A 75 6.54 -2.37 4.91
CA SER A 75 7.14 -3.53 5.58
C SER A 75 8.36 -4.05 4.81
N GLY A 76 9.42 -4.38 5.54
CA GLY A 76 10.68 -4.85 4.96
C GLY A 76 11.50 -3.78 4.23
N LEU A 77 11.00 -2.55 4.13
CA LEU A 77 11.74 -1.40 3.64
C LEU A 77 12.23 -0.52 4.79
N GLY A 78 13.16 0.37 4.48
CA GLY A 78 13.66 1.41 5.36
C GLY A 78 14.21 2.56 4.54
N PRO A 79 14.70 3.64 5.19
CA PRO A 79 15.09 4.87 4.49
C PRO A 79 16.05 4.65 3.32
N SER A 80 17.11 3.86 3.51
CA SER A 80 18.09 3.60 2.45
C SER A 80 17.56 2.79 1.27
N LEU A 81 16.63 1.86 1.49
CA LEU A 81 16.00 1.10 0.40
C LEU A 81 14.98 1.97 -0.34
N ALA A 82 14.23 2.80 0.39
CA ALA A 82 13.29 3.74 -0.21
C ALA A 82 13.98 4.73 -1.15
N GLU A 83 15.12 5.29 -0.74
CA GLU A 83 15.96 6.14 -1.59
C GLU A 83 16.50 5.38 -2.81
N ALA A 84 16.95 4.14 -2.63
CA ALA A 84 17.45 3.31 -3.73
C ALA A 84 16.36 2.99 -4.77
N ILE A 85 15.12 2.74 -4.33
CA ILE A 85 13.96 2.52 -5.20
C ILE A 85 13.66 3.77 -6.02
N VAL A 86 13.60 4.94 -5.37
CA VAL A 86 13.37 6.21 -6.06
C VAL A 86 14.48 6.51 -7.07
N ALA A 87 15.75 6.36 -6.66
CA ALA A 87 16.88 6.56 -7.56
C ALA A 87 16.87 5.60 -8.76
N HIS A 88 16.48 4.34 -8.54
CA HIS A 88 16.34 3.39 -9.63
C HIS A 88 15.25 3.80 -10.61
N ARG A 89 14.07 4.19 -10.11
CA ARG A 89 12.95 4.67 -10.93
C ARG A 89 13.34 5.90 -11.74
N ASP A 90 14.05 6.85 -11.12
CA ASP A 90 14.44 8.10 -11.77
C ASP A 90 15.50 7.86 -12.87
N ALA A 91 16.35 6.84 -12.72
CA ALA A 91 17.40 6.50 -13.69
C ALA A 91 16.94 5.53 -14.80
N ALA A 92 16.14 4.52 -14.46
CA ALA A 92 15.73 3.43 -15.37
C ALA A 92 14.29 3.59 -15.90
N GLY A 93 13.53 4.55 -15.38
CA GLY A 93 12.12 4.73 -15.67
C GLY A 93 11.22 3.93 -14.72
N PRO A 94 9.88 3.98 -14.93
CA PRO A 94 8.92 3.32 -14.07
C PRO A 94 9.08 1.80 -14.07
N PHE A 95 8.79 1.17 -12.94
CA PHE A 95 8.73 -0.27 -12.80
C PHE A 95 7.52 -0.83 -13.58
N ALA A 96 7.77 -1.83 -14.42
CA ALA A 96 6.72 -2.50 -15.20
C ALA A 96 6.11 -3.68 -14.44
N SER A 97 6.86 -4.28 -13.52
CA SER A 97 6.41 -5.36 -12.65
C SER A 97 7.08 -5.32 -11.28
N ARG A 98 6.47 -5.94 -10.27
CA ARG A 98 7.08 -6.05 -8.92
C ARG A 98 8.44 -6.74 -8.98
N LYS A 99 8.62 -7.73 -9.87
CA LYS A 99 9.90 -8.44 -10.04
C LYS A 99 11.07 -7.51 -10.38
N ASP A 100 10.79 -6.36 -10.98
CA ASP A 100 11.82 -5.37 -11.29
C ASP A 100 12.45 -4.76 -10.03
N LEU A 101 11.81 -4.86 -8.85
CA LEU A 101 12.41 -4.49 -7.57
C LEU A 101 13.72 -5.25 -7.28
N LEU A 102 13.88 -6.48 -7.78
CA LEU A 102 15.11 -7.25 -7.63
C LEU A 102 16.30 -6.66 -8.41
N LYS A 103 16.06 -5.68 -9.29
CA LYS A 103 17.10 -4.91 -9.98
C LYS A 103 17.57 -3.70 -9.17
N VAL A 104 16.89 -3.37 -8.07
CA VAL A 104 17.26 -2.25 -7.19
C VAL A 104 18.45 -2.65 -6.34
N ALA A 105 19.47 -1.80 -6.30
CA ALA A 105 20.67 -2.06 -5.52
C ALA A 105 20.35 -2.28 -4.03
N ARG A 106 20.90 -3.35 -3.46
CA ARG A 106 20.73 -3.78 -2.05
C ARG A 106 19.34 -4.32 -1.70
N LEU A 107 18.38 -4.36 -2.63
CA LEU A 107 17.08 -4.99 -2.41
C LEU A 107 17.22 -6.51 -2.65
N GLY A 108 17.38 -7.25 -1.55
CA GLY A 108 17.52 -8.71 -1.60
C GLY A 108 16.19 -9.46 -1.58
N PRO A 109 16.21 -10.79 -1.78
CA PRO A 109 15.01 -11.63 -1.81
C PRO A 109 14.11 -11.50 -0.58
N ARG A 110 14.70 -11.36 0.61
CA ARG A 110 13.96 -11.18 1.86
C ARG A 110 13.23 -9.83 1.92
N ALA A 111 13.89 -8.74 1.50
CA ALA A 111 13.25 -7.43 1.45
C ALA A 111 12.12 -7.41 0.41
N PHE A 112 12.33 -8.09 -0.72
CA PHE A 112 11.30 -8.28 -1.73
C PHE A 112 10.09 -9.04 -1.16
N GLU A 113 10.29 -10.19 -0.52
CA GLU A 113 9.23 -10.99 0.08
C GLU A 113 8.43 -10.22 1.15
N GLN A 114 9.09 -9.40 1.96
CA GLN A 114 8.39 -8.63 2.99
C GLN A 114 7.62 -7.42 2.43
N SER A 115 8.06 -6.84 1.31
CA SER A 115 7.50 -5.59 0.79
C SER A 115 6.53 -5.76 -0.39
N ALA A 116 6.69 -6.81 -1.20
CA ALA A 116 6.06 -6.88 -2.51
C ALA A 116 4.53 -6.86 -2.47
N GLY A 117 3.91 -7.41 -1.41
CA GLY A 117 2.45 -7.42 -1.24
C GLY A 117 1.85 -6.03 -1.00
N PHE A 118 2.65 -5.10 -0.50
CA PHE A 118 2.22 -3.75 -0.14
C PHE A 118 2.53 -2.71 -1.22
N LEU A 119 3.36 -3.05 -2.21
CA LEU A 119 3.75 -2.19 -3.32
C LEU A 119 2.89 -2.50 -4.54
N ARG A 120 2.24 -1.50 -5.16
CA ARG A 120 1.32 -1.70 -6.29
C ARG A 120 1.85 -1.05 -7.56
N ILE A 121 1.48 -1.62 -8.71
CA ILE A 121 1.75 -1.09 -10.05
C ILE A 121 0.43 -1.16 -10.85
N PRO A 122 -0.45 -0.14 -10.75
CA PRO A 122 -1.80 -0.19 -11.33
C PRO A 122 -1.84 -0.48 -12.84
N ASN A 123 -0.87 0.03 -13.58
CA ASN A 123 -0.78 -0.10 -15.04
C ASN A 123 0.41 -0.98 -15.47
N GLY A 124 0.77 -1.98 -14.65
CA GLY A 124 1.89 -2.88 -14.89
C GLY A 124 1.65 -3.91 -15.99
N ALA A 125 2.72 -4.62 -16.35
CA ALA A 125 2.67 -5.73 -17.29
C ALA A 125 1.89 -6.94 -16.71
N GLU A 126 2.10 -7.24 -15.42
CA GLU A 126 1.38 -8.28 -14.67
C GLU A 126 0.16 -7.67 -13.95
N PRO A 127 -1.08 -8.03 -14.32
CA PRO A 127 -2.28 -7.43 -13.74
C PRO A 127 -2.40 -7.60 -12.22
N LEU A 128 -1.88 -8.70 -11.67
CA LEU A 128 -1.91 -8.96 -10.22
C LEU A 128 -1.07 -7.95 -9.42
N ASP A 129 -0.11 -7.26 -10.05
CA ASP A 129 0.69 -6.22 -9.39
C ASP A 129 -0.15 -4.98 -9.00
N ALA A 130 -1.37 -4.83 -9.51
CA ALA A 130 -2.32 -3.79 -9.09
C ALA A 130 -3.10 -4.15 -7.81
N SER A 131 -3.04 -5.42 -7.37
CA SER A 131 -3.78 -5.95 -6.21
C SER A 131 -2.88 -6.14 -4.98
N SER A 132 -3.47 -6.50 -3.84
CA SER A 132 -2.68 -6.89 -2.64
C SER A 132 -2.21 -8.36 -2.67
N VAL A 133 -2.49 -9.11 -3.74
CA VAL A 133 -2.05 -10.51 -3.87
C VAL A 133 -0.53 -10.56 -3.89
N HIS A 134 0.06 -11.31 -2.97
CA HIS A 134 1.52 -11.45 -2.89
C HIS A 134 2.07 -12.27 -4.08
N PRO A 135 3.25 -11.93 -4.67
CA PRO A 135 3.83 -12.68 -5.80
C PRO A 135 4.00 -14.18 -5.60
N GLU A 136 4.19 -14.63 -4.36
CA GLU A 136 4.26 -16.06 -4.06
C GLU A 136 2.95 -16.81 -4.35
N ALA A 137 1.83 -16.11 -4.30
CA ALA A 137 0.48 -16.64 -4.49
C ALA A 137 -0.02 -16.48 -5.94
N TYR A 138 0.79 -15.95 -6.86
CA TYR A 138 0.38 -15.75 -8.26
C TYR A 138 -0.04 -17.04 -8.95
N GLY A 139 0.59 -18.17 -8.60
CA GLY A 139 0.19 -19.47 -9.12
C GLY A 139 -1.24 -19.83 -8.73
N VAL A 140 -1.63 -19.59 -7.48
CA VAL A 140 -2.99 -19.86 -6.98
C VAL A 140 -3.99 -18.88 -7.60
N ALA A 141 -3.67 -17.58 -7.63
CA ALA A 141 -4.52 -16.57 -8.26
C ALA A 141 -4.81 -16.89 -9.74
N LYS A 142 -3.81 -17.32 -10.50
CA LYS A 142 -3.98 -17.73 -11.90
C LYS A 142 -4.83 -18.99 -12.07
N LYS A 143 -4.75 -19.95 -11.15
CA LYS A 143 -5.64 -21.14 -11.13
C LYS A 143 -7.10 -20.75 -10.88
N ILE A 144 -7.35 -19.84 -9.94
CA ILE A 144 -8.67 -19.30 -9.64
C ILE A 144 -9.25 -18.63 -10.89
N VAL A 145 -8.47 -17.76 -11.53
CA VAL A 145 -8.87 -17.07 -12.77
C VAL A 145 -9.20 -18.07 -13.89
N ALA A 146 -8.35 -19.08 -14.08
CA ALA A 146 -8.56 -20.11 -15.10
C ALA A 146 -9.83 -20.93 -14.85
N ALA A 147 -10.18 -21.20 -13.59
CA ALA A 147 -11.42 -21.90 -13.23
C ALA A 147 -12.69 -21.09 -13.57
N CYS A 148 -12.60 -19.76 -13.64
CA CYS A 148 -13.68 -18.92 -14.18
C CYS A 148 -13.77 -18.94 -15.71
N GLY A 149 -12.80 -19.53 -16.41
CA GLY A 149 -12.73 -19.53 -17.88
C GLY A 149 -12.48 -18.14 -18.49
N ARG A 150 -11.81 -17.24 -17.76
CA ARG A 150 -11.56 -15.85 -18.18
C ARG A 150 -10.08 -15.48 -18.12
N ASP A 151 -9.72 -14.39 -18.79
CA ASP A 151 -8.43 -13.73 -18.61
C ASP A 151 -8.40 -12.94 -17.28
N VAL A 152 -7.21 -12.78 -16.68
CA VAL A 152 -7.03 -12.07 -15.40
C VAL A 152 -7.59 -10.64 -15.48
N ARG A 153 -7.30 -9.91 -16.56
CA ARG A 153 -7.77 -8.52 -16.73
C ARG A 153 -9.28 -8.45 -16.91
N ALA A 154 -9.88 -9.48 -17.50
CA ALA A 154 -11.33 -9.56 -17.72
C ALA A 154 -12.10 -10.00 -16.47
N LEU A 155 -11.45 -10.70 -15.53
CA LEU A 155 -12.07 -11.18 -14.29
C LEU A 155 -11.95 -10.17 -13.14
N MET A 156 -10.88 -9.37 -13.11
CA MET A 156 -10.68 -8.36 -12.07
C MET A 156 -11.86 -7.38 -12.05
N GLY A 157 -12.58 -7.33 -10.93
CA GLY A 157 -13.80 -6.52 -10.78
C GLY A 157 -15.12 -7.23 -11.14
N ASP A 158 -15.10 -8.45 -11.69
CA ASP A 158 -16.30 -9.25 -11.96
C ASP A 158 -16.69 -10.11 -10.74
N SER A 159 -17.41 -9.48 -9.82
CA SER A 159 -17.87 -10.10 -8.58
C SER A 159 -18.74 -11.34 -8.78
N ALA A 160 -19.47 -11.47 -9.90
CA ALA A 160 -20.42 -12.56 -10.08
C ALA A 160 -19.70 -13.88 -10.35
N ALA A 161 -18.69 -13.86 -11.23
CA ALA A 161 -17.90 -15.04 -11.57
C ALA A 161 -17.07 -15.55 -10.37
N LEU A 162 -16.51 -14.63 -9.58
CA LEU A 162 -15.68 -14.97 -8.41
C LEU A 162 -16.48 -15.56 -7.25
N LYS A 163 -17.72 -15.08 -7.02
CA LYS A 163 -18.61 -15.60 -5.96
C LYS A 163 -19.14 -17.01 -6.23
N ALA A 164 -19.13 -17.44 -7.49
CA ALA A 164 -19.60 -18.77 -7.88
C ALA A 164 -18.59 -19.88 -7.57
N ILE A 165 -17.33 -19.54 -7.27
CA ILE A 165 -16.29 -20.54 -7.04
C ILE A 165 -16.22 -20.95 -5.57
N ASP A 166 -16.01 -22.24 -5.31
CA ASP A 166 -15.68 -22.74 -3.98
C ASP A 166 -14.17 -22.53 -3.67
N PRO A 167 -13.80 -21.68 -2.69
CA PRO A 167 -12.41 -21.43 -2.35
C PRO A 167 -11.65 -22.69 -1.89
N ARG A 168 -12.35 -23.71 -1.37
CA ARG A 168 -11.72 -24.92 -0.84
C ARG A 168 -10.98 -25.72 -1.92
N VAL A 169 -11.33 -25.54 -3.19
CA VAL A 169 -10.73 -26.25 -4.33
C VAL A 169 -9.30 -25.78 -4.62
N PHE A 170 -8.91 -24.58 -4.16
CA PHE A 170 -7.59 -24.01 -4.39
C PHE A 170 -6.68 -24.02 -3.17
N VAL A 171 -7.13 -24.65 -2.08
CA VAL A 171 -6.30 -24.85 -0.89
C VAL A 171 -5.22 -25.89 -1.20
N ASP A 172 -3.99 -25.59 -0.81
CA ASP A 172 -2.87 -26.52 -0.89
C ASP A 172 -2.03 -26.51 0.40
N GLU A 173 -0.93 -27.25 0.43
CA GLU A 173 -0.04 -27.36 1.59
C GLU A 173 0.59 -26.02 2.01
N ARG A 174 0.69 -25.06 1.07
CA ARG A 174 1.30 -23.74 1.30
C ARG A 174 0.27 -22.66 1.58
N PHE A 175 -0.90 -22.73 0.95
CA PHE A 175 -1.94 -21.71 1.02
C PHE A 175 -3.25 -22.28 1.57
N GLY A 176 -3.53 -21.94 2.83
CA GLY A 176 -4.76 -22.30 3.50
C GLY A 176 -5.99 -21.53 3.01
N LEU A 177 -7.17 -21.96 3.48
CA LEU A 177 -8.46 -21.35 3.15
C LEU A 177 -8.54 -19.83 3.38
N PRO A 178 -8.00 -19.26 4.49
CA PRO A 178 -8.01 -17.81 4.68
C PRO A 178 -7.31 -17.07 3.54
N THR A 179 -6.10 -17.49 3.17
CA THR A 179 -5.32 -16.89 2.09
C THR A 179 -6.03 -16.98 0.74
N VAL A 180 -6.65 -18.13 0.43
CA VAL A 180 -7.42 -18.29 -0.81
C VAL A 180 -8.62 -17.34 -0.85
N ARG A 181 -9.33 -17.18 0.28
CA ARG A 181 -10.44 -16.21 0.37
C ARG A 181 -9.97 -14.78 0.19
N ASP A 182 -8.83 -14.42 0.76
CA ASP A 182 -8.26 -13.08 0.60
C ASP A 182 -7.85 -12.82 -0.85
N ILE A 183 -7.27 -13.82 -1.54
CA ILE A 183 -6.97 -13.73 -2.98
C ILE A 183 -8.25 -13.49 -3.80
N ILE A 184 -9.32 -14.23 -3.52
CA ILE A 184 -10.61 -14.05 -4.23
C ILE A 184 -11.18 -12.65 -3.97
N ALA A 185 -11.12 -12.16 -2.73
CA ALA A 185 -11.59 -10.82 -2.37
C ALA A 185 -10.77 -9.73 -3.06
N GLU A 186 -9.45 -9.91 -3.17
CA GLU A 186 -8.57 -9.00 -3.92
C GLU A 186 -8.82 -9.05 -5.42
N LEU A 187 -9.12 -10.21 -6.01
CA LEU A 187 -9.53 -10.29 -7.42
C LEU A 187 -10.89 -9.58 -7.65
N GLU A 188 -11.79 -9.61 -6.67
CA GLU A 188 -13.08 -8.91 -6.73
C GLU A 188 -12.90 -7.39 -6.69
N LYS A 189 -12.01 -6.89 -5.82
CA LYS A 189 -11.74 -5.45 -5.66
C LYS A 189 -10.24 -5.19 -5.50
N PRO A 190 -9.46 -5.20 -6.60
CA PRO A 190 -8.01 -5.11 -6.56
C PRO A 190 -7.53 -3.83 -5.90
N GLY A 191 -6.70 -3.97 -4.86
CA GLY A 191 -6.06 -2.82 -4.21
C GLY A 191 -7.08 -1.86 -3.59
N ARG A 192 -8.19 -2.40 -3.07
CA ARG A 192 -9.24 -1.63 -2.42
C ARG A 192 -8.64 -0.75 -1.32
N ASP A 193 -8.85 0.56 -1.42
CA ASP A 193 -8.47 1.49 -0.37
C ASP A 193 -9.30 1.23 0.90
N PRO A 194 -8.68 0.96 2.06
CA PRO A 194 -9.41 0.75 3.32
C PRO A 194 -9.92 2.05 3.94
N ARG A 195 -9.47 3.22 3.46
CA ARG A 195 -9.88 4.53 3.99
C ARG A 195 -11.35 4.82 3.66
N PRO A 196 -12.05 5.58 4.52
CA PRO A 196 -13.41 6.03 4.19
C PRO A 196 -13.39 6.92 2.95
N GLY A 197 -14.48 6.88 2.18
CA GLY A 197 -14.68 7.82 1.07
C GLY A 197 -14.69 9.26 1.57
N PHE A 198 -14.07 10.16 0.83
CA PHE A 198 -14.09 11.59 1.13
C PHE A 198 -15.53 12.13 1.04
N LYS A 199 -15.94 12.88 2.05
CA LYS A 199 -17.22 13.61 2.07
C LYS A 199 -16.91 15.09 2.20
N THR A 200 -17.36 15.88 1.23
CA THR A 200 -17.23 17.33 1.29
C THR A 200 -17.99 17.85 2.51
N ALA A 201 -17.37 18.75 3.25
CA ALA A 201 -18.03 19.41 4.37
C ALA A 201 -19.25 20.19 3.86
N THR A 202 -20.37 20.05 4.56
CA THR A 202 -21.54 20.91 4.40
C THR A 202 -21.59 21.85 5.59
N PHE A 203 -22.04 23.09 5.37
CA PHE A 203 -22.36 23.97 6.49
C PHE A 203 -23.46 23.32 7.34
N ALA A 204 -23.40 23.56 8.65
CA ALA A 204 -24.50 23.17 9.52
C ALA A 204 -25.75 23.97 9.12
N GLU A 205 -26.93 23.37 9.23
CA GLU A 205 -28.19 24.08 8.97
C GLU A 205 -28.26 25.37 9.82
N GLY A 206 -28.48 26.51 9.16
CA GLY A 206 -28.56 27.82 9.81
C GLY A 206 -27.24 28.59 9.93
N VAL A 207 -26.15 28.11 9.31
CA VAL A 207 -24.90 28.88 9.13
C VAL A 207 -24.81 29.29 7.67
N ASP A 208 -25.21 30.53 7.36
CA ASP A 208 -24.98 31.22 6.08
C ASP A 208 -23.55 31.80 5.99
#